data_AF-A0A1Z9LVT7-F1
#
_entry.id   AF-A0A1Z9LVT7-F1
#
_cell.length_a   1.000
_cell.length_b   1.000
_cell.length_c   1.000
_cell.angle_alpha   90.00
_cell.angle_beta   90.00
_cell.angle_gamma   90.00
#
_symmetry.space_group_name_H-M   'P 1'
#
loop_
_entity.id
_entity.type
_entity.pdbx_description
1 polymer ?
#
loop_
_entity_poly.entity_id
_entity_poly.type
_entity_poly.pdbx_seq_one_letter_code
_entity_poly.pdbx_strand_id
1 'polypeptide(L)'
;MALSNIKDVIKDASKGKIFILVDDENRENEGDLCVLGEFASPDAINFMAKYGRGLICLSLTRSQSENLGLSLMERRNEGRFETAFTVSIEATNGVTTGISAADRSTTIKTAINPNATKNEITTPGHVFPLISKDGGTLIRAGHTEAVVDIAKLANANPSGVICEIMKDNGEMARLPDLITFSKKHKIKIGSISDLISYRRKNEIYLKRVSESILESKFGGVWRIIIYKNIIDQSEHIALVKGVINPNEIILVRVHALDLLSDVLGKQSIERNGSELSSAMETIANKGKGIIILIRDLSPESLSKRISKSLKSIQKQPTNIREYGVGAQILSDLGVKNMTVLSNNKANAIGLEGFDLTIKNWEKLG
;
A
#
# COMPACT_ATOMS: atom_id res chain seq x y z
N MET A 1 7.64 24.23 8.68
CA MET A 1 8.08 23.75 7.36
C MET A 1 7.47 22.38 7.20
N ALA A 2 6.71 22.16 6.13
CA ALA A 2 5.97 20.93 5.92
C ALA A 2 6.92 19.79 5.51
N LEU A 3 6.41 18.56 5.57
CA LEU A 3 7.05 17.38 5.00
C LEU A 3 7.39 17.60 3.52
N SER A 4 8.44 16.92 3.06
CA SER A 4 8.84 16.93 1.65
C SER A 4 7.85 16.14 0.81
N ASN A 5 7.67 16.53 -0.46
CA ASN A 5 6.91 15.73 -1.40
C ASN A 5 7.57 14.34 -1.55
N ILE A 6 6.79 13.27 -1.50
CA ILE A 6 7.32 11.91 -1.60
C ILE A 6 8.07 11.66 -2.92
N LYS A 7 7.69 12.30 -4.03
CA LYS A 7 8.44 12.24 -5.30
C LYS A 7 9.87 12.75 -5.14
N ASP A 8 10.06 13.80 -4.35
CA ASP A 8 11.38 14.38 -4.08
C ASP A 8 12.21 13.51 -3.15
N VAL A 9 11.58 12.77 -2.24
CA VAL A 9 12.23 11.76 -1.39
C VAL A 9 12.71 10.60 -2.25
N ILE A 10 11.85 10.03 -3.11
CA ILE A 10 12.19 8.94 -4.03
C ILE A 10 13.36 9.35 -4.95
N LYS A 11 13.35 10.58 -5.47
CA LYS A 11 14.43 11.13 -6.30
C LYS A 11 15.77 11.31 -5.56
N ASP A 12 15.73 11.60 -4.27
CA ASP A 12 16.96 11.68 -3.47
C ASP A 12 17.46 10.28 -3.09
N ALA A 13 16.55 9.35 -2.79
CA ALA A 13 16.85 7.95 -2.54
C ALA A 13 17.54 7.28 -3.74
N SER A 14 17.05 7.53 -4.96
CA SER A 14 17.66 6.99 -6.20
C SER A 14 19.07 7.52 -6.48
N LYS A 15 19.49 8.57 -5.78
CA LYS A 15 20.85 9.14 -5.83
C LYS A 15 21.72 8.68 -4.66
N GLY A 16 21.27 7.71 -3.88
CA GLY A 16 21.97 7.19 -2.71
C GLY A 16 22.04 8.14 -1.53
N LYS A 17 21.18 9.15 -1.47
CA LYS A 17 21.09 10.01 -0.28
C LYS A 17 20.31 9.33 0.82
N ILE A 18 20.71 9.59 2.06
CA ILE A 18 19.90 9.29 3.24
C ILE A 18 18.64 10.16 3.22
N PHE A 19 17.51 9.60 3.61
CA PHE A 19 16.23 10.27 3.78
C PHE A 19 15.57 9.84 5.09
N ILE A 20 14.53 10.55 5.53
CA ILE A 20 13.76 10.21 6.72
C ILE A 20 12.34 9.82 6.30
N LEU A 21 11.83 8.74 6.88
CA LEU A 21 10.41 8.40 6.83
C LEU A 21 9.82 8.51 8.22
N VAL A 22 8.60 9.03 8.29
CA VAL A 22 7.78 9.03 9.50
C VAL A 22 6.50 8.25 9.30
N ASP A 23 6.08 7.53 10.33
CA ASP A 23 4.80 6.85 10.35
C ASP A 23 3.68 7.71 10.96
N ASP A 24 2.49 7.13 11.09
CA ASP A 24 1.32 7.83 11.66
C ASP A 24 1.49 8.03 13.17
N GLU A 25 1.02 9.17 13.70
CA GLU A 25 1.07 9.46 15.14
C GLU A 25 0.38 8.40 16.01
N ASN A 26 -0.58 7.64 15.45
CA ASN A 26 -1.29 6.57 16.15
C ASN A 26 -0.61 5.19 16.02
N ARG A 27 0.53 5.09 15.31
CA ARG A 27 1.30 3.85 15.15
C ARG A 27 2.50 3.85 16.11
N GLU A 28 3.73 4.07 15.64
CA GLU A 28 4.94 4.17 16.48
C GLU A 28 5.25 5.63 16.82
N ASN A 29 4.78 6.58 15.99
CA ASN A 29 5.04 8.02 16.10
C ASN A 29 6.56 8.30 16.10
N GLU A 30 7.27 7.65 15.17
CA GLU A 30 8.73 7.63 15.08
C GLU A 30 9.20 8.01 13.68
N GLY A 31 10.49 8.28 13.58
CA GLY A 31 11.14 8.55 12.31
C GLY A 31 12.44 7.79 12.17
N ASP A 32 12.61 7.19 11.00
CA ASP A 32 13.75 6.35 10.68
C ASP A 32 14.62 7.05 9.63
N LEU A 33 15.93 7.08 9.86
CA LEU A 33 16.91 7.27 8.81
C LEU A 33 16.86 6.07 7.87
N CYS A 34 16.73 6.35 6.58
CA CYS A 34 16.61 5.35 5.54
C CYS A 34 17.70 5.57 4.49
N VAL A 35 18.28 4.49 3.98
CA VAL A 35 19.08 4.48 2.75
C VAL A 35 18.78 3.20 1.97
N LEU A 36 18.79 3.25 0.64
CA LEU A 36 18.57 2.02 -0.15
C LEU A 36 19.74 1.07 0.04
N GLY A 37 19.49 -0.24 0.00
CA GLY A 37 20.47 -1.26 0.37
C GLY A 37 21.78 -1.14 -0.42
N GLU A 38 21.69 -0.91 -1.74
CA GLU A 38 22.86 -0.76 -2.61
C GLU A 38 23.71 0.49 -2.30
N PHE A 39 23.11 1.49 -1.66
CA PHE A 39 23.77 2.74 -1.25
C PHE A 39 24.17 2.76 0.23
N ALA A 40 24.07 1.62 0.94
CA ALA A 40 24.51 1.47 2.32
C ALA A 40 26.05 1.49 2.44
N SER A 41 26.67 2.65 2.24
CA SER A 41 28.12 2.86 2.37
C SER A 41 28.57 2.88 3.83
N PRO A 42 29.88 2.69 4.12
CA PRO A 42 30.40 2.85 5.48
C PRO A 42 30.07 4.22 6.08
N ASP A 43 30.11 5.29 5.28
CA ASP A 43 29.74 6.64 5.73
C ASP A 43 28.25 6.74 6.10
N ALA A 44 27.37 6.10 5.32
CA ALA A 44 25.94 6.09 5.62
C ALA A 44 25.65 5.32 6.90
N ILE A 45 26.27 4.15 7.07
CA ILE A 45 26.13 3.34 8.30
C ILE A 45 26.72 4.06 9.51
N ASN A 46 27.86 4.73 9.37
CA ASN A 46 28.44 5.55 10.43
C ASN A 46 27.54 6.73 10.79
N PHE A 47 26.96 7.40 9.79
CA PHE A 47 25.99 8.47 10.01
C PHE A 47 24.78 7.97 10.80
N MET A 48 24.20 6.84 10.41
CA MET A 48 23.07 6.21 11.11
C MET A 48 23.45 5.84 12.56
N ALA A 49 24.60 5.20 12.77
CA ALA A 49 25.05 4.84 14.11
C ALA A 49 25.28 6.05 15.03
N LYS A 50 25.81 7.15 14.47
CA LYS A 50 26.12 8.37 15.23
C LYS A 50 24.91 9.25 15.52
N TYR A 51 24.04 9.42 14.53
CA TYR A 51 22.95 10.39 14.55
C TYR A 51 21.56 9.78 14.63
N GLY A 52 21.36 8.55 14.15
CA GLY A 52 20.15 7.77 14.43
C GLY A 52 20.22 7.19 15.83
N ARG A 53 21.29 6.46 16.14
CA ARG A 53 21.55 5.76 17.42
C ARG A 53 20.57 4.64 17.76
N GLY A 54 19.52 4.45 16.96
CA GLY A 54 18.66 3.29 16.97
C GLY A 54 19.33 2.03 16.40
N LEU A 55 18.52 1.01 16.17
CA LEU A 55 19.01 -0.27 15.67
C LEU A 55 19.12 -0.23 14.15
N ILE A 56 20.32 -0.45 13.61
CA ILE A 56 20.51 -0.50 12.16
C ILE A 56 19.99 -1.84 11.64
N CYS A 57 18.85 -1.79 10.95
CA CYS A 57 18.16 -2.96 10.42
C CYS A 57 18.22 -2.99 8.89
N LEU A 58 18.25 -4.18 8.31
CA LEU A 58 18.23 -4.40 6.86
C LEU A 58 16.86 -4.94 6.43
N SER A 59 16.07 -4.14 5.74
CA SER A 59 14.79 -4.56 5.17
C SER A 59 15.02 -5.31 3.85
N LEU A 60 14.54 -6.55 3.77
CA LEU A 60 14.63 -7.45 2.62
C LEU A 60 13.24 -7.89 2.15
N THR A 61 13.13 -8.26 0.87
CA THR A 61 11.96 -9.02 0.41
C THR A 61 11.96 -10.43 1.01
N ARG A 62 10.77 -11.05 1.06
CA ARG A 62 10.63 -12.45 1.45
C ARG A 62 11.51 -13.37 0.59
N SER A 63 11.47 -13.20 -0.73
CA SER A 63 12.26 -14.02 -1.66
C SER A 63 13.77 -13.94 -1.39
N GLN A 64 14.29 -12.75 -1.09
CA GLN A 64 15.72 -12.59 -0.79
C GLN A 64 16.08 -13.22 0.57
N SER A 65 15.21 -13.06 1.57
CA SER A 65 15.38 -13.73 2.86
C SER A 65 15.39 -15.26 2.73
N GLU A 66 14.54 -15.82 1.87
CA GLU A 66 14.48 -17.25 1.58
C GLU A 66 15.73 -17.75 0.83
N ASN A 67 16.22 -16.99 -0.15
CA ASN A 67 17.46 -17.30 -0.88
C ASN A 67 18.68 -17.38 0.05
N LEU A 68 18.73 -16.51 1.05
CA LEU A 68 19.76 -16.51 2.09
C LEU A 68 19.53 -17.58 3.18
N GLY A 69 18.39 -18.26 3.18
CA GLY A 69 18.04 -19.27 4.18
C GLY A 69 17.78 -18.70 5.58
N LEU A 70 17.34 -17.44 5.68
CA LEU A 70 17.13 -16.78 6.97
C LEU A 70 15.80 -17.20 7.60
N SER A 71 15.87 -17.74 8.82
CA SER A 71 14.70 -18.02 9.66
C SER A 71 14.28 -16.79 10.46
N LEU A 72 12.97 -16.67 10.72
CA LEU A 72 12.47 -15.71 11.70
C LEU A 72 13.09 -15.98 13.07
N MET A 73 13.38 -14.90 13.82
CA MET A 73 13.81 -15.03 15.21
C MET A 73 12.66 -15.62 16.05
N GLU A 74 12.99 -16.51 16.99
CA GLU A 74 11.99 -17.09 17.88
C GLU A 74 11.25 -15.98 18.65
N ARG A 75 9.92 -16.00 18.59
CA ARG A 75 9.08 -15.02 19.28
C ARG A 75 8.39 -15.68 20.46
N ARG A 76 8.67 -15.21 21.67
CA ARG A 76 7.89 -15.54 22.87
C ARG A 76 6.79 -14.53 23.19
N ASN A 77 6.90 -13.31 22.66
CA ASN A 77 5.92 -12.23 22.82
C ASN A 77 5.57 -11.68 21.44
N GLU A 78 4.29 -11.71 21.06
CA GLU A 78 3.80 -11.06 19.84
C GLU A 78 3.79 -9.55 20.07
N GLY A 79 4.81 -8.85 19.59
CA GLY A 79 4.85 -7.39 19.62
C GLY A 79 3.66 -6.81 18.85
N ARG A 80 3.11 -5.67 19.34
CA ARG A 80 1.89 -5.01 18.82
C ARG A 80 1.87 -4.76 17.30
N PHE A 81 3.03 -4.65 16.67
CA PHE A 81 3.19 -4.30 15.24
C PHE A 81 3.79 -5.42 14.36
N GLU A 82 3.97 -6.62 14.91
CA GLU A 82 4.39 -7.85 14.22
C GLU A 82 5.71 -7.79 13.42
N THR A 83 6.63 -6.86 13.74
CA THR A 83 7.88 -6.61 13.01
C THR A 83 8.72 -7.87 12.77
N ALA A 84 8.90 -8.26 11.50
CA ALA A 84 9.43 -9.55 11.05
C ALA A 84 10.96 -9.67 11.10
N PHE A 85 11.54 -9.59 12.30
CA PHE A 85 12.95 -9.88 12.54
C PHE A 85 13.32 -11.32 12.18
N THR A 86 14.41 -11.47 11.43
CA THR A 86 15.13 -12.74 11.28
C THR A 86 16.21 -12.85 12.36
N VAL A 87 16.88 -13.99 12.41
CA VAL A 87 18.19 -14.09 13.07
C VAL A 87 19.15 -13.02 12.53
N SER A 88 20.02 -12.47 13.37
CA SER A 88 21.01 -11.48 12.95
C SER A 88 22.09 -12.14 12.09
N ILE A 89 22.68 -11.34 11.20
CA ILE A 89 23.57 -11.83 10.14
C ILE A 89 24.92 -11.11 10.12
N GLU A 90 25.93 -11.80 9.61
CA GLU A 90 27.24 -11.27 9.27
C GLU A 90 27.69 -11.85 7.91
N ALA A 91 28.44 -11.11 7.09
CA ALA A 91 29.09 -11.68 5.92
C ALA A 91 30.14 -12.71 6.34
N THR A 92 30.26 -13.80 5.59
CA THR A 92 31.29 -14.82 5.84
C THR A 92 32.70 -14.31 5.53
N ASN A 93 32.82 -13.37 4.58
CA ASN A 93 34.09 -12.86 4.07
C ASN A 93 34.11 -11.33 4.06
N GLY A 94 35.31 -10.74 4.10
CA GLY A 94 35.50 -9.28 3.96
C GLY A 94 35.15 -8.47 5.21
N VAL A 95 34.98 -9.12 6.35
CA VAL A 95 34.67 -8.52 7.66
C VAL A 95 35.63 -9.03 8.73
N THR A 96 35.67 -8.35 9.86
CA THR A 96 36.48 -8.71 11.03
C THR A 96 35.59 -9.12 12.20
N THR A 97 35.23 -8.17 13.06
CA THR A 97 34.30 -8.39 14.17
C THR A 97 32.85 -8.18 13.76
N GLY A 98 32.60 -7.55 12.61
CA GLY A 98 31.24 -7.33 12.09
C GLY A 98 30.60 -6.00 12.49
N ILE A 99 31.01 -5.41 13.62
CA ILE A 99 30.31 -4.23 14.19
C ILE A 99 30.69 -2.90 13.54
N SER A 100 31.86 -2.84 12.88
CA SER A 100 32.34 -1.61 12.26
C SER A 100 31.36 -1.11 11.19
N ALA A 101 31.38 0.19 10.88
CA ALA A 101 30.54 0.71 9.81
C ALA A 101 30.89 0.09 8.44
N ALA A 102 32.16 -0.25 8.21
CA ALA A 102 32.63 -0.91 7.01
C ALA A 102 32.20 -2.39 6.96
N ASP A 103 32.28 -3.09 8.08
CA ASP A 103 31.89 -4.49 8.18
C ASP A 103 30.38 -4.64 7.96
N ARG A 104 29.56 -3.84 8.66
CA ARG A 104 28.10 -3.82 8.47
C ARG A 104 27.71 -3.45 7.03
N SER A 105 28.40 -2.49 6.42
CA SER A 105 28.19 -2.14 5.00
C SER A 105 28.49 -3.34 4.08
N THR A 106 29.57 -4.08 4.35
CA THR A 106 29.94 -5.29 3.60
C THR A 106 28.91 -6.40 3.79
N THR A 107 28.44 -6.62 5.01
CA THR A 107 27.37 -7.57 5.35
C THR A 107 26.07 -7.23 4.62
N ILE A 108 25.66 -5.95 4.62
CA ILE A 108 24.47 -5.49 3.90
C ILE A 108 24.62 -5.74 2.40
N LYS A 109 25.74 -5.33 1.78
CA LYS A 109 25.99 -5.53 0.35
C LYS A 109 26.01 -7.00 -0.05
N THR A 110 26.54 -7.86 0.82
CA THR A 110 26.54 -9.31 0.63
C THR A 110 25.11 -9.86 0.67
N ALA A 111 24.33 -9.46 1.67
CA ALA A 111 22.96 -9.95 1.84
C ALA A 111 22.00 -9.51 0.72
N ILE A 112 22.16 -8.32 0.15
CA ILE A 112 21.27 -7.82 -0.92
C ILE A 112 21.65 -8.35 -2.31
N ASN A 113 22.80 -9.00 -2.46
CA ASN A 113 23.24 -9.52 -3.74
C ASN A 113 22.26 -10.62 -4.19
N PRO A 114 21.63 -10.50 -5.38
CA PRO A 114 20.64 -11.47 -5.84
C PRO A 114 21.23 -12.88 -6.07
N ASN A 115 22.55 -12.98 -6.21
CA ASN A 115 23.26 -14.26 -6.36
C ASN A 115 23.83 -14.79 -5.04
N ALA A 116 23.66 -14.07 -3.93
CA ALA A 116 24.10 -14.57 -2.63
C ALA A 116 23.29 -15.80 -2.22
N THR A 117 23.98 -16.74 -1.59
CA THR A 117 23.39 -17.94 -1.02
C THR A 117 23.61 -17.94 0.48
N LYS A 118 22.98 -18.88 1.18
CA LYS A 118 23.21 -19.11 2.62
C LYS A 118 24.67 -19.27 3.04
N ASN A 119 25.60 -19.57 2.13
CA ASN A 119 27.02 -19.75 2.46
C ASN A 119 27.77 -18.41 2.56
N GLU A 120 27.22 -17.33 1.99
CA GLU A 120 27.83 -15.99 2.02
C GLU A 120 27.53 -15.24 3.32
N ILE A 121 26.62 -15.77 4.14
CA ILE A 121 26.15 -15.17 5.38
C ILE A 121 26.26 -16.19 6.52
N THR A 122 26.73 -15.74 7.68
CA THR A 122 26.69 -16.50 8.93
C THR A 122 25.71 -15.89 9.92
N THR A 123 25.27 -16.69 10.89
CA THR A 123 24.39 -16.29 11.99
C THR A 123 24.96 -16.80 13.31
N PRO A 124 24.90 -16.03 14.42
CA PRO A 124 24.43 -14.64 14.51
C PRO A 124 25.44 -13.63 13.93
N GLY A 125 25.05 -12.35 13.90
CA GLY A 125 25.92 -11.22 13.53
C GLY A 125 25.39 -9.86 13.98
N HIS A 126 25.87 -8.77 13.36
CA HIS A 126 25.60 -7.39 13.77
C HIS A 126 24.68 -6.58 12.84
N VAL A 127 24.18 -7.20 11.78
CA VAL A 127 23.09 -6.65 10.95
C VAL A 127 21.82 -7.41 11.25
N PHE A 128 20.70 -6.71 11.40
CA PHE A 128 19.40 -7.28 11.81
C PHE A 128 18.41 -7.23 10.65
N PRO A 129 18.20 -8.32 9.91
CA PRO A 129 17.28 -8.31 8.79
C PRO A 129 15.82 -8.29 9.23
N LEU A 130 15.01 -7.59 8.44
CA LEU A 130 13.57 -7.45 8.57
C LEU A 130 12.92 -7.88 7.25
N ILE A 131 11.93 -8.75 7.31
CA ILE A 131 11.22 -9.21 6.11
C ILE A 131 10.03 -8.28 5.84
N SER A 132 10.07 -7.57 4.71
CA SER A 132 8.91 -6.80 4.22
C SER A 132 7.79 -7.73 3.78
N LYS A 133 6.53 -7.39 4.09
CA LYS A 133 5.36 -8.11 3.58
C LYS A 133 5.22 -7.96 2.07
N ASP A 134 4.73 -9.01 1.41
CA ASP A 134 4.31 -8.93 0.01
C ASP A 134 3.18 -7.90 -0.12
N GLY A 135 3.27 -7.01 -1.12
CA GLY A 135 2.40 -5.83 -1.24
C GLY A 135 2.91 -4.56 -0.54
N GLY A 136 3.91 -4.68 0.35
CA GLY A 136 4.58 -3.54 0.98
C GLY A 136 3.64 -2.69 1.84
N THR A 137 3.80 -1.36 1.75
CA THR A 137 3.05 -0.38 2.55
C THR A 137 1.55 -0.38 2.32
N LEU A 138 1.08 -0.99 1.23
CA LEU A 138 -0.34 -1.19 0.97
C LEU A 138 -0.96 -2.29 1.84
N ILE A 139 -0.14 -3.22 2.37
CA ILE A 139 -0.53 -4.22 3.38
C ILE A 139 -0.20 -3.75 4.79
N ARG A 140 1.05 -3.35 5.03
CA ARG A 140 1.56 -2.96 6.35
C ARG A 140 2.29 -1.63 6.25
N ALA A 141 1.74 -0.60 6.87
CA ALA A 141 2.29 0.75 6.87
C ALA A 141 3.47 0.90 7.86
N GLY A 142 4.53 0.10 7.71
CA GLY A 142 5.74 0.17 8.54
C GLY A 142 6.98 0.62 7.77
N HIS A 143 8.02 1.06 8.50
CA HIS A 143 9.29 1.51 7.93
C HIS A 143 9.98 0.43 7.08
N THR A 144 9.88 -0.84 7.51
CA THR A 144 10.39 -2.00 6.77
C THR A 144 9.83 -2.08 5.35
N GLU A 145 8.50 -2.01 5.21
CA GLU A 145 7.86 -2.02 3.89
C GLU A 145 8.15 -0.73 3.12
N ALA A 146 8.15 0.41 3.79
CA ALA A 146 8.28 1.71 3.15
C ALA A 146 9.63 1.91 2.47
N VAL A 147 10.73 1.50 3.09
CA VAL A 147 12.06 1.62 2.47
C VAL A 147 12.20 0.70 1.25
N VAL A 148 11.64 -0.51 1.29
CA VAL A 148 11.64 -1.46 0.16
C VAL A 148 10.79 -0.94 -0.99
N ASP A 149 9.63 -0.35 -0.69
CA ASP A 149 8.77 0.26 -1.70
C ASP A 149 9.43 1.47 -2.37
N ILE A 150 10.11 2.34 -1.60
CA ILE A 150 10.88 3.44 -2.19
C ILE A 150 12.01 2.92 -3.07
N ALA A 151 12.68 1.83 -2.66
CA ALA A 151 13.70 1.20 -3.49
C ALA A 151 13.13 0.74 -4.84
N LYS A 152 11.97 0.07 -4.84
CA LYS A 152 11.28 -0.33 -6.09
C LYS A 152 10.90 0.87 -6.95
N LEU A 153 10.32 1.92 -6.35
CA LEU A 153 9.95 3.16 -7.05
C LEU A 153 11.16 3.93 -7.60
N ALA A 154 12.33 3.75 -6.97
CA ALA A 154 13.60 4.30 -7.42
C ALA A 154 14.30 3.43 -8.49
N ASN A 155 13.71 2.31 -8.90
CA ASN A 155 14.34 1.28 -9.76
C ASN A 155 15.67 0.73 -9.20
N ALA A 156 15.75 0.65 -7.87
CA ALA A 156 16.89 0.12 -7.12
C ALA A 156 16.66 -1.36 -6.73
N ASN A 157 17.69 -2.01 -6.21
CA ASN A 157 17.54 -3.31 -5.53
C ASN A 157 16.46 -3.19 -4.43
N PRO A 158 15.48 -4.10 -4.33
CA PRO A 158 14.33 -3.99 -3.42
C PRO A 158 14.71 -4.28 -1.95
N SER A 159 15.63 -3.50 -1.42
CA SER A 159 16.16 -3.58 -0.06
C SER A 159 16.49 -2.18 0.45
N GLY A 160 16.55 -2.04 1.78
CA GLY A 160 16.85 -0.77 2.40
C GLY A 160 17.31 -0.92 3.84
N VAL A 161 18.13 0.00 4.30
CA VAL A 161 18.60 0.05 5.68
C VAL A 161 17.83 1.14 6.41
N ILE A 162 17.31 0.80 7.58
CA ILE A 162 16.58 1.72 8.46
C ILE A 162 17.25 1.80 9.83
N CYS A 163 17.13 2.95 10.48
CA CYS A 163 17.64 3.19 11.82
C CYS A 163 16.82 4.29 12.48
N GLU A 164 16.18 3.99 13.61
CA GLU A 164 15.36 4.95 14.34
C GLU A 164 16.20 6.12 14.85
N ILE A 165 15.60 7.31 14.93
CA ILE A 165 16.29 8.52 15.40
C ILE A 165 15.99 8.77 16.88
N MET A 166 17.04 8.76 17.70
CA MET A 166 16.99 9.13 19.11
C MET A 166 17.53 10.54 19.34
N LYS A 167 16.93 11.24 20.30
CA LYS A 167 17.43 12.52 20.82
C LYS A 167 18.69 12.30 21.67
N ASP A 168 19.37 13.41 22.01
CA ASP A 168 20.56 13.38 22.86
C ASP A 168 20.30 12.88 24.28
N ASN A 169 19.07 13.03 24.78
CA ASN A 169 18.66 12.49 26.09
C ASN A 169 18.29 11.00 26.05
N GLY A 170 18.41 10.33 24.90
CA GLY A 170 18.08 8.92 24.73
C GLY A 170 16.60 8.61 24.49
N GLU A 171 15.72 9.61 24.47
CA GLU A 171 14.32 9.41 24.07
C GLU A 171 14.19 9.42 22.54
N MET A 172 13.14 8.78 22.02
CA MET A 172 12.84 8.79 20.58
C MET A 172 12.49 10.20 20.09
N ALA A 173 13.00 10.57 18.92
CA ALA A 173 12.69 11.84 18.27
C ALA A 173 11.27 11.80 17.69
N ARG A 174 10.47 12.82 17.96
CA ARG A 174 9.12 12.98 17.38
C ARG A 174 9.15 13.97 16.24
N LEU A 175 8.04 14.11 15.51
CA LEU A 175 7.97 14.94 14.30
C LEU A 175 8.60 16.36 14.44
N PRO A 176 8.40 17.13 15.52
CA PRO A 176 9.07 18.42 15.69
C PRO A 176 10.61 18.33 15.76
N ASP A 177 11.12 17.33 16.46
CA ASP A 177 12.57 17.04 16.56
C ASP A 177 13.12 16.61 15.21
N LEU A 178 12.40 15.75 14.50
CA LEU A 178 12.77 15.22 13.19
C LEU A 178 12.83 16.33 12.12
N ILE A 179 11.92 17.32 12.16
CA ILE A 179 11.99 18.50 11.30
C ILE A 179 13.26 19.31 11.59
N THR A 180 13.66 19.44 12.85
CA THR A 180 14.89 20.14 13.26
C THR A 180 16.13 19.38 12.78
N PHE A 181 16.15 18.05 12.98
CA PHE A 181 17.19 17.15 12.51
C PHE A 181 17.34 17.21 10.99
N SER A 182 16.23 17.09 10.26
CA SER A 182 16.15 17.18 8.80
C SER A 182 16.82 18.45 8.26
N LYS A 183 16.54 19.61 8.87
CA LYS A 183 17.18 20.88 8.50
C LYS A 183 18.68 20.89 8.79
N LYS A 184 19.07 20.48 10.00
CA LYS A 184 20.47 20.47 10.45
C LYS A 184 21.35 19.65 9.50
N HIS A 185 20.86 18.48 9.08
CA HIS A 185 21.60 17.54 8.24
C HIS A 185 21.27 17.66 6.74
N LYS A 186 20.36 18.57 6.36
CA LYS A 186 19.87 18.77 4.98
C LYS A 186 19.32 17.47 4.36
N ILE A 187 18.59 16.70 5.15
CA ILE A 187 18.00 15.41 4.77
C ILE A 187 16.50 15.61 4.57
N LYS A 188 15.93 15.11 3.46
CA LYS A 188 14.48 15.18 3.22
C LYS A 188 13.72 14.24 4.15
N ILE A 189 12.53 14.67 4.54
CA ILE A 189 11.61 13.92 5.40
C ILE A 189 10.26 13.74 4.68
N GLY A 190 9.78 12.51 4.57
CA GLY A 190 8.48 12.18 3.98
C GLY A 190 7.64 11.31 4.92
N SER A 191 6.34 11.19 4.67
CA SER A 191 5.48 10.28 5.44
C SER A 191 5.18 8.98 4.70
N ILE A 192 5.01 7.89 5.45
CA ILE A 192 4.53 6.61 4.91
C ILE A 192 3.10 6.77 4.33
N SER A 193 2.28 7.64 4.92
CA SER A 193 0.93 7.94 4.40
C SER A 193 0.97 8.57 3.00
N ASP A 194 1.90 9.50 2.75
CA ASP A 194 2.11 10.08 1.43
C ASP A 194 2.64 9.05 0.44
N LEU A 195 3.51 8.14 0.88
CA LEU A 195 3.98 7.01 0.07
C LEU A 195 2.83 6.08 -0.34
N ILE A 196 1.98 5.68 0.62
CA ILE A 196 0.79 4.87 0.34
C ILE A 196 -0.11 5.57 -0.67
N SER A 197 -0.36 6.86 -0.47
CA SER A 197 -1.17 7.68 -1.36
C SER A 197 -0.56 7.80 -2.76
N TYR A 198 0.76 7.93 -2.85
CA TYR A 198 1.49 7.96 -4.10
C TYR A 198 1.42 6.61 -4.83
N ARG A 199 1.72 5.49 -4.15
CA ARG A 199 1.62 4.15 -4.72
C ARG A 199 0.21 3.86 -5.24
N ARG A 200 -0.83 4.16 -4.46
CA ARG A 200 -2.23 3.98 -4.89
C ARG A 200 -2.60 4.73 -6.16
N LYS A 201 -1.96 5.87 -6.43
CA LYS A 201 -2.23 6.68 -7.64
C LYS A 201 -1.37 6.28 -8.84
N ASN A 202 -0.26 5.57 -8.65
CA ASN A 202 0.74 5.33 -9.71
C ASN A 202 0.98 3.84 -10.00
N GLU A 203 0.50 2.92 -9.17
CA GLU A 203 0.66 1.48 -9.35
C GLU A 203 -0.67 0.79 -9.66
N ILE A 204 -0.62 -0.21 -10.55
CA ILE A 204 -1.75 -1.10 -10.84
C ILE A 204 -1.64 -2.33 -9.93
N TYR A 205 -2.66 -2.57 -9.13
CA TYR A 205 -2.73 -3.72 -8.22
C TYR A 205 -3.96 -4.60 -8.42
N LEU A 206 -4.69 -4.38 -9.51
CA LEU A 206 -5.78 -5.24 -9.94
C LEU A 206 -5.37 -6.04 -11.18
N LYS A 207 -5.79 -7.31 -11.24
CA LYS A 207 -5.64 -8.18 -12.42
C LYS A 207 -6.97 -8.80 -12.77
N ARG A 208 -7.30 -8.88 -14.06
CA ARG A 208 -8.43 -9.71 -14.54
C ARG A 208 -8.08 -11.18 -14.30
N VAL A 209 -8.94 -11.92 -13.61
CA VAL A 209 -8.72 -13.35 -13.30
C VAL A 209 -9.75 -14.26 -13.93
N SER A 210 -10.92 -13.73 -14.31
CA SER A 210 -11.96 -14.48 -15.01
C SER A 210 -12.86 -13.54 -15.80
N GLU A 211 -13.39 -14.02 -16.92
CA GLU A 211 -14.27 -13.26 -17.79
C GLU A 211 -15.30 -14.22 -18.42
N SER A 212 -16.57 -13.80 -18.46
CA SER A 212 -17.66 -14.58 -19.04
C SER A 212 -18.83 -13.69 -19.47
N ILE A 213 -19.92 -14.34 -19.91
CA ILE A 213 -21.20 -13.72 -20.19
C ILE A 213 -22.18 -14.07 -19.07
N LEU A 214 -22.89 -13.08 -18.55
CA LEU A 214 -23.95 -13.22 -17.57
C LEU A 214 -25.29 -12.82 -18.19
N GLU A 215 -26.22 -13.76 -18.29
CA GLU A 215 -27.62 -13.46 -18.59
C GLU A 215 -28.34 -13.13 -17.28
N SER A 216 -28.75 -11.87 -17.13
CA SER A 216 -29.40 -11.34 -15.94
C SER A 216 -30.84 -10.97 -16.24
N LYS A 217 -31.75 -11.27 -15.30
CA LYS A 217 -33.12 -10.74 -15.35
C LYS A 217 -33.14 -9.20 -15.32
N PHE A 218 -32.10 -8.59 -14.75
CA PHE A 218 -31.91 -7.15 -14.73
C PHE A 218 -31.01 -6.75 -15.91
N GLY A 219 -31.65 -6.25 -16.98
CA GLY A 219 -30.93 -5.69 -18.11
C GLY A 219 -30.34 -6.70 -19.11
N GLY A 220 -30.72 -7.99 -19.07
CA GLY A 220 -30.37 -9.00 -20.07
C GLY A 220 -28.90 -9.42 -20.02
N VAL A 221 -28.25 -9.52 -21.20
CA VAL A 221 -26.87 -9.99 -21.34
C VAL A 221 -25.84 -8.95 -20.90
N TRP A 222 -24.90 -9.34 -20.04
CA TRP A 222 -23.75 -8.56 -19.58
C TRP A 222 -22.45 -9.32 -19.84
N ARG A 223 -21.38 -8.58 -20.15
CA ARG A 223 -20.02 -9.11 -19.98
C ARG A 223 -19.65 -8.97 -18.51
N ILE A 224 -19.29 -10.06 -17.86
CA ILE A 224 -18.84 -10.08 -16.46
C ILE A 224 -17.34 -10.33 -16.40
N ILE A 225 -16.63 -9.52 -15.63
CA ILE A 225 -15.17 -9.62 -15.44
C ILE A 225 -14.89 -9.62 -13.94
N ILE A 226 -14.07 -10.58 -13.49
CA ILE A 226 -13.58 -10.65 -12.11
C ILE A 226 -12.18 -10.05 -12.05
N TYR A 227 -12.02 -9.05 -11.20
CA TYR A 227 -10.75 -8.41 -10.89
C TYR A 227 -10.26 -8.86 -9.52
N LYS A 228 -9.05 -9.40 -9.45
CA LYS A 228 -8.39 -9.74 -8.20
C LYS A 228 -7.39 -8.67 -7.81
N ASN A 229 -7.50 -8.20 -6.58
CA ASN A 229 -6.50 -7.35 -5.95
C ASN A 229 -5.32 -8.21 -5.51
N ILE A 230 -4.13 -7.97 -6.09
CA ILE A 230 -2.93 -8.76 -5.79
C ILE A 230 -2.37 -8.49 -4.39
N ILE A 231 -2.82 -7.41 -3.76
CA ILE A 231 -2.39 -6.99 -2.43
C ILE A 231 -3.14 -7.84 -1.39
N ASP A 232 -4.46 -7.64 -1.27
CA ASP A 232 -5.28 -8.28 -0.24
C ASP A 232 -6.00 -9.56 -0.71
N GLN A 233 -5.75 -9.99 -1.96
CA GLN A 233 -6.37 -11.14 -2.60
C GLN A 233 -7.89 -11.03 -2.80
N SER A 234 -8.49 -9.87 -2.53
CA SER A 234 -9.93 -9.67 -2.70
C SER A 234 -10.33 -9.65 -4.17
N GLU A 235 -11.56 -10.09 -4.45
CA GLU A 235 -12.12 -10.10 -5.80
C GLU A 235 -13.26 -9.09 -5.92
N HIS A 236 -13.32 -8.41 -7.05
CA HIS A 236 -14.31 -7.41 -7.42
C HIS A 236 -14.89 -7.73 -8.78
N ILE A 237 -16.09 -7.23 -9.06
CA ILE A 237 -16.82 -7.57 -10.27
C ILE A 237 -17.04 -6.32 -11.10
N ALA A 238 -16.79 -6.41 -12.41
CA ALA A 238 -17.27 -5.44 -13.38
C ALA A 238 -18.32 -6.08 -14.27
N LEU A 239 -19.47 -5.45 -14.38
CA LEU A 239 -20.52 -5.76 -15.36
C LEU A 239 -20.47 -4.69 -16.45
N VAL A 240 -20.27 -5.12 -17.68
CA VAL A 240 -20.11 -4.23 -18.84
C VAL A 240 -21.24 -4.48 -19.83
N LYS A 241 -21.93 -3.41 -20.21
CA LYS A 241 -22.96 -3.39 -21.23
C LYS A 241 -22.42 -2.70 -22.48
N GLY A 242 -22.58 -3.35 -23.63
CA GLY A 242 -22.14 -2.82 -24.92
C GLY A 242 -20.61 -2.72 -25.05
N VAL A 243 -20.16 -1.96 -26.04
CA VAL A 243 -18.73 -1.72 -26.31
C VAL A 243 -18.30 -0.38 -25.72
N ILE A 244 -17.23 -0.41 -24.91
CA ILE A 244 -16.67 0.78 -24.26
C ILE A 244 -15.71 1.48 -25.22
N ASN A 245 -16.01 2.74 -25.54
CA ASN A 245 -15.20 3.59 -26.41
C ASN A 245 -14.58 4.71 -25.55
N PRO A 246 -13.25 4.84 -25.49
CA PRO A 246 -12.58 5.87 -24.69
C PRO A 246 -12.95 7.32 -25.06
N ASN A 247 -13.42 7.55 -26.28
CA ASN A 247 -13.79 8.88 -26.78
C ASN A 247 -15.22 9.31 -26.37
N GLU A 248 -16.01 8.40 -25.80
CA GLU A 248 -17.38 8.66 -25.40
C GLU A 248 -17.52 8.87 -23.89
N ILE A 249 -18.63 9.47 -23.47
CA ILE A 249 -18.99 9.57 -22.05
C ILE A 249 -19.74 8.30 -21.66
N ILE A 250 -19.15 7.50 -20.78
CA ILE A 250 -19.71 6.21 -20.35
C ILE A 250 -20.55 6.39 -19.09
N LEU A 251 -21.74 5.80 -19.05
CA LEU A 251 -22.54 5.74 -17.81
C LEU A 251 -21.93 4.68 -16.88
N VAL A 252 -21.58 5.11 -15.67
CA VAL A 252 -20.85 4.29 -14.70
C VAL A 252 -21.56 4.30 -13.35
N ARG A 253 -21.67 3.12 -12.73
CA ARG A 253 -22.06 2.95 -11.33
C ARG A 253 -20.95 2.24 -10.58
N VAL A 254 -20.39 2.87 -9.55
CA VAL A 254 -19.55 2.18 -8.56
C VAL A 254 -20.44 1.87 -7.35
N HIS A 255 -20.60 0.59 -7.05
CA HIS A 255 -21.51 0.10 -6.02
C HIS A 255 -20.75 -0.71 -4.98
N ALA A 256 -20.76 -0.26 -3.73
CA ALA A 256 -20.28 -1.04 -2.60
C ALA A 256 -21.31 -2.13 -2.28
N LEU A 257 -20.98 -3.38 -2.62
CA LEU A 257 -21.85 -4.54 -2.46
C LEU A 257 -22.18 -4.76 -0.98
N ASP A 258 -23.45 -4.92 -0.68
CA ASP A 258 -23.95 -5.21 0.65
C ASP A 258 -24.93 -6.36 0.61
N LEU A 259 -24.49 -7.52 1.11
CA LEU A 259 -25.28 -8.74 1.11
C LEU A 259 -26.62 -8.55 1.83
N LEU A 260 -26.71 -7.71 2.86
CA LEU A 260 -27.96 -7.52 3.59
C LEU A 260 -28.99 -6.78 2.73
N SER A 261 -28.59 -5.73 2.02
CA SER A 261 -29.51 -4.95 1.18
C SER A 261 -29.69 -5.55 -0.20
N ASP A 262 -28.60 -5.85 -0.90
CA ASP A 262 -28.62 -6.26 -2.32
C ASP A 262 -29.10 -7.71 -2.52
N VAL A 263 -28.94 -8.58 -1.51
CA VAL A 263 -29.33 -10.01 -1.60
C VAL A 263 -30.52 -10.33 -0.69
N LEU A 264 -30.49 -9.90 0.57
CA LEU A 264 -31.56 -10.19 1.54
C LEU A 264 -32.68 -9.14 1.57
N GLY A 265 -32.56 -8.04 0.81
CA GLY A 265 -33.60 -7.02 0.71
C GLY A 265 -33.77 -6.15 1.96
N LYS A 266 -32.74 -6.02 2.81
CA LYS A 266 -32.76 -5.11 3.97
C LYS A 266 -32.95 -3.66 3.51
N GLN A 267 -34.03 -3.05 3.97
CA GLN A 267 -34.33 -1.64 3.74
C GLN A 267 -33.85 -0.75 4.89
N SER A 268 -33.49 0.47 4.56
CA SER A 268 -33.08 1.54 5.46
C SER A 268 -33.37 2.90 4.81
N ILE A 269 -33.21 3.99 5.57
CA ILE A 269 -33.37 5.35 5.04
C ILE A 269 -32.38 5.63 3.89
N GLU A 270 -31.18 5.06 3.95
CA GLU A 270 -30.12 5.28 2.96
C GLU A 270 -30.15 4.28 1.79
N ARG A 271 -30.75 3.10 1.99
CA ARG A 271 -30.81 2.01 1.00
C ARG A 271 -32.17 1.31 0.99
N ASN A 272 -32.84 1.31 -0.15
CA ASN A 272 -34.11 0.62 -0.36
C ASN A 272 -33.94 -0.84 -0.84
N GLY A 273 -32.70 -1.26 -1.13
CA GLY A 273 -32.36 -2.64 -1.51
C GLY A 273 -32.53 -2.96 -2.99
N SER A 274 -33.00 -2.01 -3.80
CA SER A 274 -33.14 -2.17 -5.25
C SER A 274 -32.10 -1.36 -6.04
N GLU A 275 -31.17 -0.67 -5.39
CA GLU A 275 -30.23 0.22 -6.06
C GLU A 275 -29.39 -0.49 -7.13
N LEU A 276 -28.92 -1.71 -6.83
CA LEU A 276 -28.15 -2.48 -7.78
C LEU A 276 -28.98 -2.87 -9.00
N SER A 277 -30.17 -3.43 -8.79
CA SER A 277 -31.07 -3.82 -9.89
C SER A 277 -31.49 -2.62 -10.74
N SER A 278 -31.85 -1.50 -10.10
CA SER A 278 -32.24 -0.26 -10.80
C SER A 278 -31.09 0.31 -11.61
N ALA A 279 -29.85 0.23 -11.12
CA ALA A 279 -28.67 0.67 -11.88
C ALA A 279 -28.41 -0.23 -13.09
N MET A 280 -28.57 -1.55 -12.93
CA MET A 280 -28.47 -2.53 -14.03
C MET A 280 -29.50 -2.23 -15.12
N GLU A 281 -30.77 -2.04 -14.76
CA GLU A 281 -31.83 -1.72 -15.71
C GLU A 281 -31.60 -0.37 -16.40
N THR A 282 -31.23 0.66 -15.65
CA THR A 282 -30.95 2.00 -16.19
C THR A 282 -29.84 1.97 -17.23
N ILE A 283 -28.72 1.30 -16.93
CA ILE A 283 -27.59 1.18 -17.85
C ILE A 283 -27.96 0.29 -19.05
N ALA A 284 -28.70 -0.79 -18.83
CA ALA A 284 -29.14 -1.66 -19.91
C ALA A 284 -30.07 -0.96 -20.89
N ASN A 285 -30.99 -0.12 -20.40
CA ASN A 285 -31.90 0.68 -21.24
C ASN A 285 -31.14 1.70 -22.11
N LYS A 286 -30.01 2.23 -21.63
CA LYS A 286 -29.11 3.06 -22.46
C LYS A 286 -28.21 2.24 -23.40
N GLY A 287 -28.17 0.92 -23.25
CA GLY A 287 -27.41 0.00 -24.10
C GLY A 287 -25.88 0.00 -23.91
N LYS A 288 -25.34 0.94 -23.14
CA LYS A 288 -23.89 1.09 -22.90
C LYS A 288 -23.61 1.61 -21.49
N GLY A 289 -22.70 0.94 -20.78
CA GLY A 289 -22.24 1.39 -19.47
C GLY A 289 -21.57 0.30 -18.64
N ILE A 290 -21.15 0.68 -17.43
CA ILE A 290 -20.38 -0.19 -16.54
C ILE A 290 -20.95 -0.11 -15.13
N ILE A 291 -21.06 -1.27 -14.47
CA ILE A 291 -21.31 -1.37 -13.03
C ILE A 291 -20.12 -2.07 -12.39
N ILE A 292 -19.55 -1.46 -11.35
CA ILE A 292 -18.49 -2.06 -10.56
C ILE A 292 -19.06 -2.42 -9.20
N LEU A 293 -18.91 -3.69 -8.81
CA LEU A 293 -19.26 -4.19 -7.49
C LEU A 293 -17.99 -4.32 -6.65
N ILE A 294 -17.81 -3.39 -5.71
CA ILE A 294 -16.72 -3.42 -4.75
C ILE A 294 -17.16 -4.30 -3.57
N ARG A 295 -16.36 -5.32 -3.26
CA ARG A 295 -16.63 -6.29 -2.20
C ARG A 295 -15.82 -5.96 -0.96
N ASP A 296 -16.47 -5.93 0.20
CA ASP A 296 -15.83 -5.83 1.52
C ASP A 296 -15.63 -7.24 2.09
N LEU A 297 -14.41 -7.77 1.96
CA LEU A 297 -14.04 -9.10 2.45
C LEU A 297 -13.31 -9.07 3.79
N SER A 298 -13.41 -7.96 4.55
CA SER A 298 -12.78 -7.94 5.87
C SER A 298 -13.39 -9.05 6.76
N PRO A 299 -12.58 -9.84 7.51
CA PRO A 299 -13.03 -11.05 8.25
C PRO A 299 -14.18 -10.85 9.26
N GLU A 300 -14.58 -9.61 9.53
CA GLU A 300 -15.65 -9.26 10.48
C GLU A 300 -16.64 -8.24 9.91
N SER A 301 -16.61 -7.95 8.60
CA SER A 301 -17.48 -6.93 7.99
C SER A 301 -18.95 -7.20 8.30
N LEU A 302 -19.38 -8.45 8.12
CA LEU A 302 -20.77 -8.88 8.31
C LEU A 302 -21.16 -8.90 9.79
N SER A 303 -20.35 -9.49 10.66
CA SER A 303 -20.63 -9.55 12.10
C SER A 303 -20.66 -8.15 12.72
N LYS A 304 -19.77 -7.24 12.29
CA LYS A 304 -19.81 -5.82 12.68
C LYS A 304 -21.04 -5.10 12.15
N ARG A 305 -21.46 -5.34 10.91
CA ARG A 305 -22.68 -4.73 10.35
C ARG A 305 -23.95 -5.19 11.08
N ILE A 306 -24.04 -6.49 11.41
CA ILE A 306 -25.15 -7.06 12.18
C ILE A 306 -25.15 -6.53 13.62
N SER A 307 -23.99 -6.50 14.29
CA SER A 307 -23.91 -5.97 15.67
C SER A 307 -24.12 -4.46 15.75
N LYS A 308 -23.66 -3.67 14.77
CA LYS A 308 -24.00 -2.24 14.64
C LYS A 308 -25.48 -2.00 14.34
N SER A 309 -26.18 -2.98 13.75
CA SER A 309 -27.65 -2.92 13.64
C SER A 309 -28.33 -2.92 15.02
N LEU A 310 -27.64 -3.35 16.09
CA LEU A 310 -28.13 -3.38 17.47
C LEU A 310 -27.64 -2.22 18.34
N LYS A 311 -26.58 -1.51 17.93
CA LYS A 311 -26.01 -0.35 18.66
C LYS A 311 -25.80 0.81 17.69
N SER A 312 -26.46 1.93 17.95
CA SER A 312 -26.54 3.11 17.07
C SER A 312 -25.18 3.60 16.53
N ILE A 313 -25.20 3.80 15.21
CA ILE A 313 -24.44 4.72 14.34
C ILE A 313 -23.10 5.26 14.89
N GLN A 314 -22.01 4.62 14.47
CA GLN A 314 -20.78 5.34 14.13
C GLN A 314 -20.33 4.92 12.71
N LYS A 315 -20.49 5.87 11.78
CA LYS A 315 -19.92 5.84 10.42
C LYS A 315 -18.39 5.94 10.56
N GLN A 316 -17.69 4.86 10.22
CA GLN A 316 -16.28 5.00 9.85
C GLN A 316 -16.20 5.14 8.33
N PRO A 317 -15.41 6.09 7.80
CA PRO A 317 -15.27 6.27 6.37
C PRO A 317 -14.40 5.14 5.78
N THR A 318 -15.02 4.14 5.14
CA THR A 318 -14.31 3.14 4.31
C THR A 318 -13.97 3.66 2.91
N ASN A 319 -14.42 4.87 2.58
CA ASN A 319 -14.50 5.41 1.22
C ASN A 319 -13.18 5.47 0.45
N ILE A 320 -12.03 5.75 1.09
CA ILE A 320 -10.78 6.01 0.35
C ILE A 320 -10.23 4.73 -0.34
N ARG A 321 -10.45 3.55 0.24
CA ARG A 321 -10.00 2.27 -0.36
C ARG A 321 -10.85 1.88 -1.57
N GLU A 322 -12.16 2.14 -1.50
CA GLU A 322 -13.13 1.72 -2.51
C GLU A 322 -13.00 2.51 -3.83
N TYR A 323 -12.68 3.81 -3.76
CA TYR A 323 -12.52 4.64 -4.97
C TYR A 323 -11.28 4.29 -5.79
N GLY A 324 -10.17 3.89 -5.16
CA GLY A 324 -8.94 3.50 -5.87
C GLY A 324 -9.13 2.23 -6.69
N VAL A 325 -9.83 1.24 -6.13
CA VAL A 325 -10.17 0.00 -6.86
C VAL A 325 -11.08 0.29 -8.05
N GLY A 326 -12.17 1.03 -7.81
CA GLY A 326 -13.11 1.39 -8.89
C GLY A 326 -12.43 2.14 -10.02
N ALA A 327 -11.56 3.10 -9.71
CA ALA A 327 -10.80 3.86 -10.69
C ALA A 327 -9.88 2.97 -11.54
N GLN A 328 -9.15 2.02 -10.94
CA GLN A 328 -8.30 1.10 -11.70
C GLN A 328 -9.09 0.19 -12.64
N ILE A 329 -10.23 -0.33 -12.19
CA ILE A 329 -11.11 -1.14 -13.04
C ILE A 329 -11.62 -0.32 -14.23
N LEU A 330 -12.07 0.92 -14.00
CA LEU A 330 -12.55 1.79 -15.07
C LEU A 330 -11.45 2.14 -16.09
N SER A 331 -10.24 2.45 -15.60
CA SER A 331 -9.09 2.75 -16.43
C SER A 331 -8.70 1.53 -17.29
N ASP A 332 -8.67 0.34 -16.70
CA ASP A 332 -8.41 -0.92 -17.42
C ASP A 332 -9.51 -1.27 -18.44
N LEU A 333 -10.76 -0.90 -18.17
CA LEU A 333 -11.88 -1.02 -19.12
C LEU A 333 -11.86 0.05 -20.24
N GLY A 334 -10.90 0.97 -20.22
CA GLY A 334 -10.72 2.01 -21.24
C GLY A 334 -11.63 3.23 -21.07
N VAL A 335 -12.22 3.44 -19.89
CA VAL A 335 -13.00 4.65 -19.61
C VAL A 335 -12.06 5.84 -19.46
N LYS A 336 -12.43 6.98 -20.04
CA LYS A 336 -11.78 8.28 -19.79
C LYS A 336 -12.77 9.30 -19.26
N ASN A 337 -13.95 9.40 -19.89
CA ASN A 337 -15.00 10.33 -19.52
C ASN A 337 -16.22 9.55 -19.05
N MET A 338 -16.80 9.94 -17.91
CA MET A 338 -17.96 9.23 -17.36
C MET A 338 -19.04 10.15 -16.81
N THR A 339 -20.27 9.65 -16.88
CA THR A 339 -21.40 10.12 -16.07
C THR A 339 -21.57 9.14 -14.92
N VAL A 340 -21.51 9.62 -13.68
CA VAL A 340 -21.63 8.75 -12.49
C VAL A 340 -23.09 8.67 -12.06
N LEU A 341 -23.61 7.44 -11.99
CA LEU A 341 -24.94 7.14 -11.47
C LEU A 341 -24.87 6.99 -9.94
N SER A 342 -25.29 8.01 -9.20
CA SER A 342 -25.25 8.03 -7.74
C SER A 342 -26.23 9.02 -7.13
N ASN A 343 -26.84 8.62 -6.01
CA ASN A 343 -27.72 9.49 -5.21
C ASN A 343 -26.94 10.45 -4.31
N ASN A 344 -25.66 10.17 -4.08
CA ASN A 344 -24.76 11.02 -3.31
C ASN A 344 -23.64 11.53 -4.21
N LYS A 345 -23.47 12.85 -4.28
CA LYS A 345 -22.27 13.47 -4.85
C LYS A 345 -21.13 13.30 -3.85
N ALA A 346 -20.36 12.25 -4.01
CA ALA A 346 -19.16 12.05 -3.21
C ALA A 346 -18.00 12.87 -3.77
N ASN A 347 -17.08 13.29 -2.89
CA ASN A 347 -15.80 13.83 -3.33
C ASN A 347 -15.03 12.71 -4.02
N ALA A 348 -14.89 12.81 -5.36
CA ALA A 348 -14.18 11.83 -6.18
C ALA A 348 -12.66 12.04 -6.05
N ILE A 349 -12.13 11.81 -4.85
CA ILE A 349 -10.71 11.95 -4.55
C ILE A 349 -9.97 10.77 -5.17
N GLY A 350 -8.94 11.05 -5.98
CA GLY A 350 -8.03 10.03 -6.50
C GLY A 350 -8.22 9.63 -7.97
N LEU A 351 -9.15 10.25 -8.71
CA LEU A 351 -9.33 9.99 -10.15
C LEU A 351 -8.21 10.54 -11.04
N GLU A 352 -7.53 11.61 -10.59
CA GLU A 352 -6.47 12.29 -11.35
C GLU A 352 -5.29 11.38 -11.72
N GLY A 353 -5.05 10.30 -10.96
CA GLY A 353 -3.98 9.34 -11.25
C GLY A 353 -4.30 8.34 -12.37
N PHE A 354 -5.56 8.27 -12.81
CA PHE A 354 -6.06 7.22 -13.70
C PHE A 354 -6.60 7.72 -15.05
N ASP A 355 -6.37 8.99 -15.39
CA ASP A 355 -6.91 9.66 -16.60
C ASP A 355 -8.45 9.56 -16.69
N LEU A 356 -9.11 9.62 -15.52
CA LEU A 356 -10.57 9.55 -15.40
C LEU A 356 -11.17 10.93 -15.08
N THR A 357 -12.18 11.33 -15.86
CA THR A 357 -12.89 12.58 -15.69
C THR A 357 -14.39 12.35 -15.53
N ILE A 358 -14.95 12.81 -14.42
CA ILE A 358 -16.41 12.88 -14.24
C ILE A 358 -16.93 14.10 -15.00
N LYS A 359 -17.78 13.87 -16.00
CA LYS A 359 -18.45 14.95 -16.74
C LYS A 359 -19.77 15.34 -16.09
N ASN A 360 -20.55 14.34 -15.64
CA ASN A 360 -21.89 14.56 -15.10
C ASN A 360 -22.19 13.60 -13.93
N TRP A 361 -23.22 13.95 -13.17
CA TRP A 361 -23.83 13.09 -12.15
C TRP A 361 -25.31 12.89 -12.48
N GLU A 362 -25.75 11.65 -12.52
CA GLU A 362 -27.16 11.29 -12.65
C GLU A 362 -27.62 10.60 -11.36
N LYS A 363 -28.81 10.95 -10.89
CA LYS A 363 -29.43 10.25 -9.75
C LYS A 363 -29.96 8.90 -10.22
N LEU A 364 -29.82 7.92 -9.34
CA LEU A 364 -30.52 6.66 -9.45
C LEU A 364 -31.95 6.89 -8.96
N GLY A 365 -32.92 6.63 -9.84
CA GLY A 365 -34.34 6.97 -9.67
C GLY A 365 -34.93 6.70 -8.30
#